data_AF-A0A914AIC3-F1
#
_entry.id   AF-A0A914AIC3-F1
#
_cell.length_a   1.000
_cell.length_b   1.000
_cell.length_c   1.000
_cell.angle_alpha   90.00
_cell.angle_beta   90.00
_cell.angle_gamma   90.00
#
_symmetry.space_group_name_H-M   'P 1'
#
loop_
_entity.id
_entity.type
_entity.pdbx_description
1 polymer ?
#
loop_
_entity_poly.entity_id
_entity_poly.type
_entity_poly.pdbx_seq_one_letter_code
_entity_poly.pdbx_strand_id
1 'polypeptide(L)'
;MYEPVTKEARGTWNWLHCERVEVIEGKPRRVLKTKQGSMGNVLEELINDAERPVQGVSFVKHIVTARWQHRQYSNLKEHLPENWAMMVMDFGQNRKVFYQDDIKAAYYGQMQITMHPFVMYYRQNGTLVRDSMVADQRYHAVEHYLNIASQHLASNMQQVDKEVLWSDGCQSQNKGKGTFADLSLSSDARERNYFGSEHGKGEGDGEIGVVNRAVDQAILGHKVVINSAKDMWGWCCANLASDSMYSKRSFVYVAKDEISRERPETEVTTLKGSRGYHQIQVAAPYKLKVRRVSCFCFPCLLNNNEMCTNATYTGGKLEIKQLSLKAIRNVHARNRKGE
;
A
#
# COMPACT_ATOMS: atom_id res chain seq x y z
N MET A 1 -50.38 -32.09 -0.73
CA MET A 1 -50.59 -30.95 0.19
C MET A 1 -49.28 -30.74 0.92
N TYR A 2 -48.50 -29.76 0.48
CA TYR A 2 -47.31 -29.31 1.23
C TYR A 2 -47.83 -28.54 2.44
N GLU A 3 -47.53 -29.04 3.64
CA GLU A 3 -47.84 -28.32 4.87
C GLU A 3 -47.10 -26.97 4.87
N PRO A 4 -47.79 -25.86 5.18
CA PRO A 4 -47.13 -24.57 5.31
C PRO A 4 -46.23 -24.63 6.54
N VAL A 5 -44.96 -24.26 6.36
CA VAL A 5 -44.00 -24.04 7.45
C VAL A 5 -44.57 -22.94 8.35
N THR A 6 -45.29 -23.35 9.39
CA THR A 6 -45.86 -22.47 10.41
C THR A 6 -45.01 -22.59 11.66
N LYS A 7 -44.13 -21.60 11.83
CA LYS A 7 -43.75 -20.93 13.08
C LYS A 7 -42.46 -20.18 12.81
N GLU A 8 -42.58 -18.89 12.51
CA GLU A 8 -41.51 -17.95 12.82
C GLU A 8 -41.12 -18.20 14.27
N ALA A 9 -39.92 -18.70 14.50
CA ALA A 9 -39.33 -18.66 15.83
C ALA A 9 -39.23 -17.18 16.19
N ARG A 10 -40.21 -16.66 16.95
CA ARG A 10 -40.17 -15.36 17.62
C ARG A 10 -39.14 -15.44 18.74
N GLY A 11 -37.89 -15.70 18.38
CA GLY A 11 -36.74 -15.62 19.25
C GLY A 11 -36.33 -14.16 19.37
N THR A 12 -36.06 -13.73 20.59
CA THR A 12 -35.36 -12.47 20.84
C THR A 12 -33.87 -12.72 20.60
N TRP A 13 -33.28 -11.95 19.69
CA TRP A 13 -31.88 -12.04 19.30
C TRP A 13 -31.06 -10.99 20.04
N ASN A 14 -29.86 -11.37 20.44
CA ASN A 14 -28.86 -10.45 20.96
C ASN A 14 -27.77 -10.26 19.90
N TRP A 15 -27.41 -9.02 19.58
CA TRP A 15 -26.31 -8.72 18.67
C TRP A 15 -25.49 -7.54 19.18
N LEU A 16 -24.26 -7.46 18.67
CA LEU A 16 -23.35 -6.34 18.94
C LEU A 16 -23.43 -5.36 17.79
N HIS A 17 -23.63 -4.08 18.10
CA HIS A 17 -23.65 -3.01 17.11
C HIS A 17 -22.75 -1.86 17.54
N CYS A 18 -22.02 -1.29 16.59
CA CYS A 18 -21.07 -0.22 16.85
C CYS A 18 -21.73 1.13 16.60
N GLU A 19 -21.84 1.97 17.62
CA GLU A 19 -22.47 3.28 17.52
C GLU A 19 -21.48 4.41 17.81
N ARG A 20 -21.72 5.58 17.22
CA ARG A 20 -21.09 6.83 17.67
C ARG A 20 -21.87 7.40 18.83
N VAL A 21 -21.19 7.57 19.96
CA VAL A 21 -21.71 8.28 21.13
C VAL A 21 -20.92 9.57 21.27
N GLU A 22 -21.64 10.69 21.37
CA GLU A 22 -21.03 11.96 21.76
C GLU A 22 -20.67 11.89 23.24
N VAL A 23 -19.40 12.08 23.56
CA VAL A 23 -18.94 12.19 24.95
C VAL A 23 -18.26 13.55 25.13
N ILE A 24 -18.43 14.07 26.35
CA ILE A 24 -17.90 15.32 26.91
C ILE A 24 -16.47 15.58 26.39
N GLU A 25 -16.21 16.81 25.95
CA GLU A 25 -15.03 17.30 25.17
C GLU A 25 -15.14 17.24 23.63
N GLY A 26 -16.32 16.98 23.07
CA GLY A 26 -16.63 17.24 21.66
C GLY A 26 -15.95 16.31 20.65
N LYS A 27 -15.39 15.18 21.09
CA LYS A 27 -14.84 14.14 20.20
C LYS A 27 -15.77 12.92 20.21
N PRO A 28 -16.36 12.55 19.06
CA PRO A 28 -17.23 11.39 18.98
C PRO A 28 -16.42 10.12 19.27
N ARG A 29 -16.92 9.28 20.19
CA ARG A 29 -16.32 7.98 20.53
C ARG A 29 -17.21 6.86 19.99
N ARG A 30 -16.59 5.75 19.63
CA ARG A 30 -17.32 4.56 19.20
C ARG A 30 -17.43 3.60 20.36
N VAL A 31 -18.63 3.06 20.56
CA VAL A 31 -18.88 2.04 21.57
C VAL A 31 -19.56 0.85 20.91
N LEU A 32 -19.18 -0.34 21.36
CA LEU A 32 -19.87 -1.56 21.00
C LEU A 32 -21.00 -1.75 22.01
N LYS A 33 -22.25 -1.73 21.55
CA LYS A 33 -23.41 -1.97 22.40
C LYS A 33 -24.02 -3.31 22.08
N THR A 34 -24.42 -4.02 23.14
CA THR A 34 -25.30 -5.18 23.01
C THR A 34 -26.72 -4.69 22.85
N LYS A 35 -27.37 -5.08 21.76
CA LYS A 35 -28.78 -4.83 21.49
C LYS A 35 -29.55 -6.14 21.55
N GLN A 36 -30.85 -6.02 21.83
CA GLN A 36 -31.77 -7.13 21.93
C GLN A 36 -33.04 -6.79 21.15
N GLY A 37 -33.56 -7.72 20.35
CA GLY A 37 -34.71 -7.45 19.46
C GLY A 37 -35.07 -8.61 18.55
N SER A 38 -35.90 -8.35 17.54
CA SER A 38 -36.29 -9.36 16.55
C SER A 38 -35.22 -9.54 15.46
N MET A 39 -35.28 -10.65 14.71
CA MET A 39 -34.44 -10.82 13.51
C MET A 39 -34.67 -9.70 12.49
N GLY A 40 -35.89 -9.14 12.40
CA GLY A 40 -36.19 -8.00 11.55
C GLY A 40 -35.35 -6.76 11.92
N ASN A 41 -35.15 -6.50 13.22
CA ASN A 41 -34.31 -5.40 13.68
C ASN A 41 -32.83 -5.61 13.33
N VAL A 42 -32.34 -6.85 13.44
CA VAL A 42 -30.97 -7.20 13.04
C VAL A 42 -30.76 -6.93 11.55
N LEU A 43 -31.69 -7.36 10.70
CA LEU A 43 -31.60 -7.18 9.25
C LEU A 43 -31.68 -5.71 8.85
N GLU A 44 -32.57 -4.94 9.48
CA GLU A 44 -32.68 -3.49 9.25
C GLU A 44 -31.36 -2.77 9.61
N GLU A 45 -30.75 -3.09 10.76
CA GLU A 45 -29.45 -2.53 11.14
C GLU A 45 -28.33 -2.94 10.18
N LEU A 46 -28.29 -4.20 9.75
CA LEU A 46 -27.30 -4.68 8.78
C LEU A 46 -27.40 -3.94 7.44
N ILE A 47 -28.61 -3.74 6.93
CA ILE A 47 -28.86 -2.98 5.70
C ILE A 47 -28.42 -1.53 5.88
N ASN A 48 -28.80 -0.90 6.99
CA ASN A 48 -28.39 0.46 7.32
C ASN A 48 -26.87 0.60 7.44
N ASP A 49 -26.17 -0.37 8.04
CA ASP A 49 -24.71 -0.36 8.14
C ASP A 49 -24.04 -0.58 6.78
N ALA A 50 -24.64 -1.40 5.90
CA ALA A 50 -24.14 -1.61 4.54
C ALA A 50 -24.26 -0.33 3.70
N GLU A 51 -25.35 0.43 3.84
CA GLU A 51 -25.59 1.65 3.07
C GLU A 51 -24.95 2.91 3.68
N ARG A 52 -25.00 3.02 5.01
CA ARG A 52 -24.64 4.21 5.79
C ARG A 52 -23.79 3.82 7.01
N PRO A 53 -22.60 3.25 6.78
CA PRO A 53 -21.79 2.74 7.87
C PRO A 53 -21.36 3.86 8.81
N VAL A 54 -21.28 3.52 10.08
CA VAL A 54 -20.81 4.41 11.15
C VAL A 54 -19.37 4.91 10.90
N GLN A 55 -18.57 4.23 10.08
CA GLN A 55 -17.28 4.72 9.61
C GLN A 55 -16.95 4.25 8.19
N GLY A 56 -16.28 5.10 7.43
CA GLY A 56 -15.67 4.72 6.15
C GLY A 56 -16.60 5.02 4.98
N VAL A 57 -16.77 4.03 4.12
CA VAL A 57 -17.61 4.12 2.91
C VAL A 57 -18.60 2.96 2.92
N SER A 58 -19.76 3.15 2.29
CA SER A 58 -20.76 2.09 2.15
C SER A 58 -20.17 0.82 1.54
N PHE A 59 -20.75 -0.32 1.87
CA PHE A 59 -20.35 -1.63 1.35
C PHE A 59 -20.35 -1.65 -0.19
N VAL A 60 -21.40 -1.08 -0.80
CA VAL A 60 -21.50 -0.94 -2.26
C VAL A 60 -20.32 -0.13 -2.79
N LYS A 61 -20.04 1.04 -2.22
CA LYS A 61 -18.92 1.89 -2.66
C LYS A 61 -17.57 1.20 -2.46
N HIS A 62 -17.38 0.47 -1.36
CA HIS A 62 -16.19 -0.32 -1.09
C HIS A 62 -15.95 -1.37 -2.19
N ILE A 63 -16.93 -2.22 -2.49
CA ILE A 63 -16.83 -3.26 -3.53
C ILE A 63 -16.59 -2.64 -4.90
N VAL A 64 -17.36 -1.61 -5.24
CA VAL A 64 -17.29 -0.93 -6.53
C VAL A 64 -15.90 -0.30 -6.74
N THR A 65 -15.34 0.32 -5.70
CA THR A 65 -13.97 0.86 -5.73
C THR A 65 -12.94 -0.26 -5.89
N ALA A 66 -13.04 -1.34 -5.12
CA ALA A 66 -12.11 -2.47 -5.18
C ALA A 66 -12.08 -3.10 -6.58
N ARG A 67 -13.26 -3.44 -7.11
CA ARG A 67 -13.40 -4.02 -8.45
C ARG A 67 -12.86 -3.09 -9.54
N TRP A 68 -13.15 -1.80 -9.43
CA TRP A 68 -12.65 -0.82 -10.38
C TRP A 68 -11.13 -0.72 -10.34
N GLN A 69 -10.53 -0.57 -9.16
CA GLN A 69 -9.08 -0.46 -9.03
C GLN A 69 -8.37 -1.70 -9.58
N HIS A 70 -8.87 -2.91 -9.29
CA HIS A 70 -8.33 -4.13 -9.90
C HIS A 70 -8.51 -4.17 -11.42
N ARG A 71 -9.66 -3.76 -11.95
CA ARG A 71 -9.86 -3.67 -13.40
C ARG A 71 -8.87 -2.71 -14.06
N GLN A 72 -8.64 -1.56 -13.45
CA GLN A 72 -7.70 -0.55 -13.95
C GLN A 72 -6.25 -1.03 -13.86
N TYR A 73 -5.89 -1.72 -12.78
CA TYR A 73 -4.61 -2.41 -12.62
C TYR A 73 -4.37 -3.42 -13.74
N SER A 74 -5.31 -4.34 -13.98
CA SER A 74 -5.19 -5.36 -15.02
C SER A 74 -5.12 -4.74 -16.41
N ASN A 75 -5.97 -3.73 -16.66
CA ASN A 75 -5.99 -3.02 -17.94
C ASN A 75 -4.66 -2.30 -18.23
N LEU A 76 -4.06 -1.65 -17.22
CA LEU A 76 -2.73 -1.03 -17.37
C LEU A 76 -1.67 -2.08 -17.65
N LYS A 77 -1.66 -3.19 -16.92
CA LYS A 77 -0.68 -4.25 -17.09
C LYS A 77 -0.74 -4.88 -18.50
N GLU A 78 -1.93 -5.09 -19.02
CA GLU A 78 -2.15 -5.63 -20.37
C GLU A 78 -1.75 -4.63 -21.48
N HIS A 79 -2.07 -3.35 -21.29
CA HIS A 79 -1.87 -2.28 -22.28
C HIS A 79 -0.73 -1.33 -21.89
N LEU A 80 0.28 -1.84 -21.19
CA LEU A 80 1.39 -1.03 -20.68
C LEU A 80 2.18 -0.43 -21.86
N PRO A 81 2.32 0.91 -21.96
CA PRO A 81 3.13 1.54 -23.00
C PRO A 81 4.61 1.17 -22.88
N GLU A 82 5.35 1.23 -23.98
CA GLU A 82 6.74 0.72 -24.06
C GLU A 82 7.72 1.49 -23.16
N ASN A 83 7.56 2.81 -23.06
CA ASN A 83 8.38 3.68 -22.21
C ASN A 83 7.78 3.86 -20.80
N TRP A 84 6.76 3.10 -20.41
CA TRP A 84 6.20 3.15 -19.07
C TRP A 84 6.66 1.96 -18.27
N ALA A 85 6.97 2.21 -17.00
CA ALA A 85 7.17 1.15 -16.01
C ALA A 85 5.99 1.15 -15.04
N MET A 86 5.50 -0.04 -14.72
CA MET A 86 4.49 -0.24 -13.69
C MET A 86 5.14 -0.96 -12.52
N MET A 87 4.97 -0.46 -11.30
CA MET A 87 5.51 -1.09 -10.09
C MET A 87 4.39 -1.44 -9.14
N VAL A 88 4.46 -2.60 -8.53
CA VAL A 88 3.59 -3.04 -7.44
C VAL A 88 4.46 -3.21 -6.21
N MET A 89 4.22 -2.38 -5.20
CA MET A 89 5.02 -2.35 -4.00
C MET A 89 4.16 -2.59 -2.77
N ASP A 90 4.73 -3.29 -1.80
CA ASP A 90 4.09 -3.54 -0.52
C ASP A 90 5.15 -3.57 0.60
N PHE A 91 4.70 -3.53 1.84
CA PHE A 91 5.55 -3.82 2.99
C PHE A 91 5.35 -5.26 3.43
N GLY A 92 6.40 -6.06 3.27
CA GLY A 92 6.41 -7.40 3.82
C GLY A 92 6.38 -7.39 5.33
N GLN A 93 5.63 -8.34 5.89
CA GLN A 93 5.70 -8.59 7.32
C GLN A 93 7.15 -8.88 7.73
N ASN A 94 7.58 -8.24 8.81
CA ASN A 94 8.90 -8.48 9.38
C ASN A 94 9.11 -9.97 9.65
N ARG A 95 10.12 -10.55 8.99
CA ARG A 95 10.54 -11.92 9.19
C ARG A 95 11.34 -11.98 10.50
N LYS A 96 10.94 -12.88 11.40
CA LYS A 96 11.77 -13.22 12.55
C LYS A 96 12.87 -14.18 12.10
N VAL A 97 14.11 -13.89 12.48
CA VAL A 97 15.22 -14.83 12.37
C VAL A 97 15.03 -15.88 13.45
N PHE A 98 14.98 -17.15 13.07
CA PHE A 98 14.88 -18.28 13.97
C PHE A 98 15.87 -19.36 13.57
N TYR A 99 16.31 -20.12 14.57
CA TYR A 99 17.16 -21.29 14.40
C TYR A 99 16.32 -22.55 14.53
N GLN A 100 16.77 -23.64 13.92
CA GLN A 100 16.08 -24.92 14.06
C GLN A 100 16.14 -25.44 15.50
N ASP A 101 17.29 -25.29 16.16
CA ASP A 101 17.53 -25.70 17.54
C ASP A 101 17.46 -24.50 18.51
N ASP A 102 16.47 -23.62 18.33
CA ASP A 102 16.35 -22.41 19.14
C ASP A 102 15.96 -22.75 20.59
N ILE A 103 16.76 -22.27 21.55
CA ILE A 103 16.41 -22.39 22.97
C ILE A 103 15.19 -21.49 23.27
N LYS A 104 14.30 -21.90 24.20
CA LYS A 104 13.07 -21.16 24.53
C LYS A 104 13.30 -19.67 24.86
N ALA A 105 14.48 -19.31 25.38
CA ALA A 105 14.84 -17.93 25.70
C ALA A 105 15.08 -17.05 24.46
N ALA A 106 15.52 -17.63 23.33
CA ALA A 106 15.82 -16.90 22.10
C ALA A 106 14.57 -16.26 21.48
N TYR A 107 13.38 -16.80 21.75
CA TYR A 107 12.09 -16.27 21.30
C TYR A 107 11.88 -14.78 21.63
N TYR A 108 12.39 -14.29 22.76
CA TYR A 108 12.22 -12.91 23.21
C TYR A 108 13.21 -11.91 22.61
N GLY A 109 14.26 -12.38 21.92
CA GLY A 109 15.35 -11.56 21.37
C GLY A 109 15.54 -11.65 19.86
N GLN A 110 14.61 -12.30 19.14
CA GLN A 110 14.81 -12.60 17.72
C GLN A 110 14.97 -11.33 16.87
N MET A 111 16.05 -11.30 16.08
CA MET A 111 16.25 -10.26 15.07
C MET A 111 15.10 -10.30 14.07
N GLN A 112 14.65 -9.12 13.64
CA GLN A 112 13.68 -8.99 12.57
C GLN A 112 14.33 -8.39 11.32
N ILE A 113 14.05 -9.02 10.19
CA ILE A 113 14.41 -8.62 8.84
C ILE A 113 13.16 -8.06 8.15
N THR A 114 13.26 -6.92 7.50
CA THR A 114 12.11 -6.23 6.90
C THR A 114 12.29 -6.17 5.40
N MET A 115 11.46 -6.91 4.66
CA MET A 115 11.51 -6.93 3.19
C MET A 115 10.50 -5.95 2.59
N HIS A 116 10.92 -5.25 1.55
CA HIS A 116 10.06 -4.42 0.72
C HIS A 116 10.15 -4.89 -0.74
N PRO A 117 9.18 -5.68 -1.22
CA PRO A 117 9.14 -6.13 -2.61
C PRO A 117 8.69 -4.99 -3.54
N PHE A 118 9.33 -4.94 -4.71
CA PHE A 118 8.86 -4.26 -5.91
C PHE A 118 8.67 -5.31 -6.99
N VAL A 119 7.44 -5.51 -7.43
CA VAL A 119 7.15 -6.29 -8.63
C VAL A 119 6.91 -5.31 -9.77
N MET A 120 7.85 -5.28 -10.71
CA MET A 120 7.91 -4.34 -11.80
C MET A 120 7.50 -5.01 -13.10
N TYR A 121 6.84 -4.23 -13.95
CA TYR A 121 6.43 -4.58 -15.29
C TYR A 121 6.88 -3.49 -16.24
N TYR A 122 7.49 -3.90 -17.33
CA TYR A 122 7.88 -3.03 -18.44
C TYR A 122 7.90 -3.85 -19.73
N ARG A 123 7.92 -3.17 -20.88
CA ARG A 123 8.11 -3.85 -22.15
C ARG A 123 9.57 -3.80 -22.58
N GLN A 124 10.05 -4.92 -23.09
CA GLN A 124 11.33 -5.03 -23.76
C GLN A 124 11.09 -5.70 -25.11
N ASN A 125 11.38 -4.99 -26.20
CA ASN A 125 11.13 -5.44 -27.57
C ASN A 125 9.69 -5.94 -27.76
N GLY A 126 8.70 -5.12 -27.37
CA GLY A 126 7.28 -5.46 -27.44
C GLY A 126 6.76 -6.50 -26.43
N THR A 127 7.64 -7.20 -25.70
CA THR A 127 7.23 -8.26 -24.76
C THR A 127 7.20 -7.77 -23.32
N LEU A 128 6.17 -8.17 -22.56
CA LEU A 128 6.04 -7.80 -21.15
C LEU A 128 7.03 -8.60 -20.29
N VAL A 129 7.91 -7.90 -19.59
CA VAL A 129 8.86 -8.48 -18.62
C VAL A 129 8.31 -8.29 -17.22
N ARG A 130 8.35 -9.34 -16.39
CA ARG A 130 8.15 -9.24 -14.94
C ARG A 130 9.52 -9.20 -14.27
N ASP A 131 9.77 -8.21 -13.43
CA ASP A 131 11.02 -8.09 -12.68
C ASP A 131 10.71 -7.87 -11.20
N SER A 132 11.16 -8.76 -10.33
CA SER A 132 11.01 -8.56 -8.88
C SER A 132 12.31 -8.12 -8.22
N MET A 133 12.23 -7.06 -7.43
CA MET A 133 13.33 -6.61 -6.58
C MET A 133 12.87 -6.66 -5.13
N VAL A 134 13.68 -7.25 -4.25
CA VAL A 134 13.42 -7.23 -2.80
C VAL A 134 14.52 -6.43 -2.12
N ALA A 135 14.13 -5.33 -1.47
CA ALA A 135 15.01 -4.49 -0.66
C ALA A 135 14.81 -4.79 0.84
N ASP A 136 15.87 -4.69 1.65
CA ASP A 136 15.82 -4.98 3.09
C ASP A 136 16.29 -3.80 3.95
N GLN A 137 15.42 -3.31 4.86
CA GLN A 137 15.76 -2.47 6.03
C GLN A 137 14.54 -2.01 6.87
N ARG A 138 14.81 -1.42 8.05
CA ARG A 138 13.86 -0.91 9.06
C ARG A 138 13.35 0.53 8.82
N TYR A 139 12.03 0.65 8.63
CA TYR A 139 11.14 1.84 8.81
C TYR A 139 11.57 3.18 8.17
N HIS A 140 10.61 3.82 7.46
CA HIS A 140 10.71 5.16 6.82
C HIS A 140 11.71 5.27 5.65
N ALA A 141 11.72 4.25 4.79
CA ALA A 141 12.67 4.08 3.70
C ALA A 141 12.05 4.08 2.28
N VAL A 142 10.72 4.27 2.17
CA VAL A 142 9.97 4.04 0.91
C VAL A 142 10.57 4.78 -0.27
N GLU A 143 10.88 6.06 -0.10
CA GLU A 143 11.43 6.88 -1.19
C GLU A 143 12.84 6.45 -1.59
N HIS A 144 13.66 6.04 -0.63
CA HIS A 144 15.01 5.54 -0.91
C HIS A 144 14.94 4.24 -1.73
N TYR A 145 14.09 3.29 -1.32
CA TYR A 145 13.90 2.06 -2.08
C TYR A 145 13.28 2.28 -3.45
N LEU A 146 12.36 3.24 -3.55
CA LEU A 146 11.77 3.60 -4.81
C LEU A 146 12.83 4.16 -5.77
N ASN A 147 13.74 4.99 -5.29
CA ASN A 147 14.84 5.50 -6.12
C ASN A 147 15.78 4.38 -6.58
N ILE A 148 16.05 3.38 -5.73
CA ILE A 148 16.80 2.18 -6.13
C ILE A 148 16.03 1.42 -7.24
N ALA A 149 14.72 1.23 -7.08
CA ALA A 149 13.88 0.57 -8.08
C ALA A 149 13.86 1.34 -9.42
N SER A 150 13.75 2.66 -9.38
CA SER A 150 13.84 3.54 -10.55
C SER A 150 15.18 3.45 -11.25
N GLN A 151 16.29 3.42 -10.49
CA GLN A 151 17.63 3.22 -11.05
C GLN A 151 17.80 1.83 -11.70
N HIS A 152 17.24 0.80 -11.07
CA HIS A 152 17.20 -0.56 -11.62
C HIS A 152 16.37 -0.63 -12.92
N LEU A 153 15.25 0.09 -13.00
CA LEU A 153 14.48 0.19 -14.24
C LEU A 153 15.25 0.94 -15.34
N ALA A 154 15.89 2.05 -14.98
CA ALA A 154 16.69 2.84 -15.92
C ALA A 154 17.89 2.06 -16.49
N SER A 155 18.41 1.05 -15.78
CA SER A 155 19.47 0.17 -16.30
C SER A 155 18.95 -0.96 -17.21
N ASN A 156 17.66 -1.32 -17.08
CA ASN A 156 17.04 -2.39 -17.87
C ASN A 156 16.22 -1.87 -19.07
N MET A 157 15.77 -0.63 -19.03
CA MET A 157 14.98 0.03 -20.08
C MET A 157 15.80 1.09 -20.80
N GLN A 158 15.59 1.25 -22.11
CA GLN A 158 16.25 2.32 -22.88
C GLN A 158 15.79 3.72 -22.43
N GLN A 159 14.51 3.85 -22.09
CA GLN A 159 13.89 5.10 -21.68
C GLN A 159 12.69 4.82 -20.76
N VAL A 160 12.56 5.61 -19.69
CA VAL A 160 11.41 5.56 -18.77
C VAL A 160 10.76 6.94 -18.74
N ASP A 161 9.64 7.08 -19.45
CA ASP A 161 8.87 8.32 -19.53
C ASP A 161 7.92 8.50 -18.35
N LYS A 162 7.49 7.38 -17.75
CA LYS A 162 6.53 7.40 -16.65
C LYS A 162 6.62 6.15 -15.80
N GLU A 163 6.56 6.34 -14.49
CA GLU A 163 6.44 5.25 -13.52
C GLU A 163 5.05 5.28 -12.89
N VAL A 164 4.33 4.16 -12.99
CA VAL A 164 3.01 3.99 -12.40
C VAL A 164 3.08 3.00 -11.25
N LEU A 165 3.04 3.53 -10.03
CA LEU A 165 3.16 2.76 -8.81
C LEU A 165 1.77 2.33 -8.33
N TRP A 166 1.67 1.09 -7.89
CA TRP A 166 0.51 0.51 -7.23
C TRP A 166 0.91 0.02 -5.85
N SER A 167 0.15 0.41 -4.84
CA SER A 167 0.36 -0.09 -3.49
C SER A 167 -0.95 -0.22 -2.73
N ASP A 168 -0.85 -0.84 -1.56
CA ASP A 168 -1.87 -0.71 -0.54
C ASP A 168 -2.03 0.76 -0.10
N GLY A 169 -3.19 1.09 0.46
CA GLY A 169 -3.50 2.44 0.91
C GLY A 169 -2.98 2.78 2.31
N CYS A 170 -1.97 2.08 2.85
CA CYS A 170 -1.54 2.23 4.23
C CYS A 170 -0.95 3.62 4.50
N GLN A 171 -1.56 4.36 5.44
CA GLN A 171 -1.19 5.76 5.70
C GLN A 171 0.18 5.95 6.35
N SER A 172 0.64 4.97 7.14
CA SER A 172 1.95 5.03 7.80
C SER A 172 3.11 4.75 6.85
N GLN A 173 2.82 4.17 5.69
CA GLN A 173 3.80 3.63 4.76
C GLN A 173 3.70 4.31 3.38
N ASN A 174 2.64 4.01 2.62
CA ASN A 174 2.57 4.29 1.19
C ASN A 174 1.64 5.47 0.81
N LYS A 175 0.65 5.77 1.66
CA LYS A 175 -0.39 6.79 1.43
C LYS A 175 -0.37 7.86 2.52
N GLY A 176 0.82 8.32 2.85
CA GLY A 176 1.09 9.27 3.93
C GLY A 176 1.50 10.65 3.45
N LYS A 177 1.57 11.59 4.39
CA LYS A 177 2.03 12.97 4.15
C LYS A 177 3.46 13.04 3.60
N GLY A 178 4.36 12.19 4.10
CA GLY A 178 5.77 12.16 3.67
C GLY A 178 5.88 11.68 2.23
N THR A 179 5.26 10.54 1.91
CA THR A 179 5.21 10.01 0.53
C THR A 179 4.54 10.93 -0.47
N PHE A 180 3.60 11.77 -0.03
CA PHE A 180 2.99 12.80 -0.87
C PHE A 180 3.93 13.98 -1.13
N ALA A 181 4.69 14.41 -0.12
CA ALA A 181 5.75 15.39 -0.30
C ALA A 181 6.83 14.85 -1.23
N ASP A 182 7.30 13.62 -0.98
CA ASP A 182 8.27 12.88 -1.80
C ASP A 182 7.84 12.85 -3.26
N LEU A 183 6.60 12.40 -3.51
CA LEU A 183 6.03 12.41 -4.87
C LEU A 183 6.06 13.81 -5.48
N SER A 184 5.62 14.84 -4.76
CA SER A 184 5.55 16.21 -5.29
C SER A 184 6.92 16.84 -5.58
N LEU A 185 7.98 16.34 -4.95
CA LEU A 185 9.36 16.82 -5.08
C LEU A 185 10.20 15.94 -6.01
N SER A 186 9.67 14.79 -6.43
CA SER A 186 10.36 13.88 -7.35
C SER A 186 10.59 14.54 -8.71
N SER A 187 11.78 14.35 -9.26
CA SER A 187 12.12 14.71 -10.65
C SER A 187 11.48 13.76 -11.66
N ASP A 188 11.16 12.54 -11.23
CA ASP A 188 10.65 11.50 -12.11
C ASP A 188 9.15 11.68 -12.31
N ALA A 189 8.69 11.36 -13.52
CA ALA A 189 7.27 11.39 -13.86
C ALA A 189 6.53 10.22 -13.19
N ARG A 190 6.27 10.36 -11.90
CA ARG A 190 5.64 9.34 -11.06
C ARG A 190 4.16 9.56 -10.87
N GLU A 191 3.43 8.45 -10.89
CA GLU A 191 2.01 8.39 -10.56
C GLU A 191 1.78 7.30 -9.52
N ARG A 192 1.16 7.65 -8.38
CA ARG A 192 0.82 6.69 -7.34
C ARG A 192 -0.66 6.32 -7.42
N ASN A 193 -0.92 5.02 -7.46
CA ASN A 193 -2.24 4.40 -7.48
C ASN A 193 -2.40 3.50 -6.27
N TYR A 194 -3.60 3.50 -5.70
CA TYR A 194 -3.90 2.78 -4.47
C TYR A 194 -5.06 1.82 -4.66
N PHE A 195 -4.89 0.57 -4.25
CA PHE A 195 -6.01 -0.37 -4.18
C PHE A 195 -7.08 0.09 -3.18
N GLY A 196 -8.27 -0.51 -3.29
CA GLY A 196 -9.28 -0.38 -2.23
C GLY A 196 -8.72 -0.88 -0.90
N SER A 197 -9.13 -0.28 0.22
CA SER A 197 -8.75 -0.80 1.55
C SER A 197 -9.03 -2.29 1.65
N GLU A 198 -8.10 -3.07 2.20
CA GLU A 198 -8.18 -4.54 2.34
C GLU A 198 -8.11 -5.35 1.02
N HIS A 199 -8.05 -4.68 -0.14
CA HIS A 199 -7.88 -5.30 -1.46
C HIS A 199 -6.49 -5.04 -2.07
N GLY A 200 -5.52 -4.63 -1.24
CA GLY A 200 -4.15 -4.34 -1.67
C GLY A 200 -3.24 -5.56 -1.75
N LYS A 201 -3.69 -6.71 -1.24
CA LYS A 201 -2.90 -7.94 -1.28
C LYS A 201 -2.68 -8.37 -2.72
N GLY A 202 -1.44 -8.67 -3.07
CA GLY A 202 -1.09 -8.86 -4.46
C GLY A 202 0.26 -9.50 -4.68
N GLU A 203 0.89 -9.13 -5.79
CA GLU A 203 2.10 -9.79 -6.26
C GLU A 203 3.32 -9.53 -5.35
N GLY A 204 3.35 -8.40 -4.64
CA GLY A 204 4.35 -8.12 -3.62
C GLY A 204 4.31 -9.15 -2.48
N ASP A 205 3.12 -9.41 -1.92
CA ASP A 205 2.91 -10.47 -0.91
C ASP A 205 3.32 -11.84 -1.46
N GLY A 206 2.96 -12.14 -2.71
CA GLY A 206 3.32 -13.39 -3.37
C GLY A 206 4.85 -13.56 -3.46
N GLU A 207 5.57 -12.51 -3.85
CA GLU A 207 7.02 -12.51 -3.95
C GLU A 207 7.69 -12.73 -2.59
N ILE A 208 7.23 -12.02 -1.56
CA ILE A 208 7.68 -12.23 -0.18
C ILE A 208 7.40 -13.67 0.28
N GLY A 209 6.23 -14.21 -0.04
CA GLY A 209 5.86 -15.58 0.30
C GLY A 209 6.80 -16.62 -0.32
N VAL A 210 7.17 -16.43 -1.58
CA VAL A 210 8.15 -17.30 -2.27
C VAL A 210 9.52 -17.22 -1.60
N VAL A 211 10.02 -16.02 -1.34
CA VAL A 211 11.33 -15.82 -0.69
C VAL A 211 11.34 -16.42 0.72
N ASN A 212 10.33 -16.12 1.54
CA ASN A 212 10.20 -16.66 2.89
C ASN A 212 10.16 -18.18 2.89
N ARG A 213 9.33 -18.78 2.04
CA ARG A 213 9.22 -20.24 1.96
C ARG A 213 10.54 -20.89 1.58
N ALA A 214 11.26 -20.33 0.59
CA ALA A 214 12.54 -20.86 0.16
C ALA A 214 13.59 -20.80 1.28
N VAL A 215 13.66 -19.66 1.97
CA VAL A 215 14.56 -19.46 3.09
C VAL A 215 14.22 -20.37 4.27
N ASP A 216 12.94 -20.49 4.64
CA ASP A 216 12.46 -21.39 5.71
C ASP A 216 12.88 -22.83 5.43
N GLN A 217 12.67 -23.31 4.21
CA GLN A 217 13.06 -24.66 3.81
C GLN A 217 14.57 -24.88 3.85
N ALA A 218 15.36 -23.85 3.50
CA ALA A 218 16.82 -23.94 3.59
C ALA A 218 17.32 -23.98 5.05
N ILE A 219 16.72 -23.19 5.94
CA ILE A 219 17.05 -23.20 7.38
C ILE A 219 16.65 -24.54 8.00
N LEU A 220 15.41 -24.99 7.81
CA LEU A 220 14.90 -26.25 8.36
C LEU A 220 15.60 -27.49 7.77
N GLY A 221 16.16 -27.36 6.57
CA GLY A 221 16.96 -28.40 5.93
C GLY A 221 18.43 -28.39 6.32
N HIS A 222 18.84 -27.58 7.31
CA HIS A 222 20.23 -27.37 7.71
C HIS A 222 21.17 -26.94 6.56
N LYS A 223 20.65 -26.29 5.52
CA LYS A 223 21.43 -25.87 4.34
C LYS A 223 22.05 -24.49 4.51
N VAL A 224 21.48 -23.66 5.37
CA VAL A 224 21.95 -22.28 5.62
C VAL A 224 21.66 -21.88 7.05
N VAL A 225 22.53 -21.04 7.59
CA VAL A 225 22.29 -20.29 8.83
C VAL A 225 22.21 -18.81 8.46
N ILE A 226 21.11 -18.16 8.78
CA ILE A 226 20.87 -16.74 8.48
C ILE A 226 20.81 -15.99 9.79
N ASN A 227 21.81 -15.15 10.07
CA ASN A 227 21.91 -14.39 11.31
C ASN A 227 21.62 -12.90 11.11
N SER A 228 21.63 -12.45 9.85
CA SER A 228 21.45 -11.06 9.50
C SER A 228 20.72 -10.90 8.16
N ALA A 229 20.21 -9.69 7.97
CA ALA A 229 19.74 -9.16 6.70
C ALA A 229 20.73 -9.42 5.54
N LYS A 230 22.03 -9.21 5.80
CA LYS A 230 23.10 -9.40 4.81
C LYS A 230 23.28 -10.87 4.43
N ASP A 231 23.19 -11.79 5.39
CA ASP A 231 23.28 -13.23 5.11
C ASP A 231 22.10 -13.69 4.27
N MET A 232 20.90 -13.22 4.60
CA MET A 232 19.69 -13.52 3.84
C MET A 232 19.81 -13.00 2.40
N TRP A 233 20.23 -11.74 2.24
CA TRP A 233 20.47 -11.15 0.93
C TRP A 233 21.46 -11.97 0.11
N GLY A 234 22.64 -12.28 0.67
CA GLY A 234 23.67 -13.05 -0.03
C GLY A 234 23.18 -14.43 -0.46
N TRP A 235 22.46 -15.13 0.41
CA TRP A 235 21.86 -16.41 0.08
C TRP A 235 20.79 -16.29 -1.03
N CYS A 236 19.94 -15.27 -0.96
CA CYS A 236 18.91 -15.03 -1.98
C CYS A 236 19.54 -14.68 -3.33
N CYS A 237 20.59 -13.86 -3.38
CA CYS A 237 21.35 -13.60 -4.59
C CYS A 237 21.90 -14.91 -5.21
N ALA A 238 22.48 -15.78 -4.39
CA ALA A 238 23.10 -17.01 -4.87
C ALA A 238 22.09 -18.08 -5.33
N ASN A 239 20.88 -18.11 -4.76
CA ASN A 239 19.95 -19.24 -4.93
C ASN A 239 18.62 -18.88 -5.60
N LEU A 240 18.19 -17.61 -5.52
CA LEU A 240 16.86 -17.19 -5.99
C LEU A 240 16.90 -16.14 -7.09
N ALA A 241 18.02 -15.43 -7.25
CA ALA A 241 18.16 -14.45 -8.32
C ALA A 241 18.05 -15.12 -9.69
N SER A 242 17.47 -14.41 -10.64
CA SER A 242 17.24 -14.91 -11.99
C SER A 242 17.25 -13.74 -12.96
N ASP A 243 17.83 -13.94 -14.14
CA ASP A 243 17.80 -12.99 -15.24
C ASP A 243 17.30 -13.71 -16.50
N SER A 244 16.10 -14.28 -16.41
CA SER A 244 15.47 -14.91 -17.57
C SER A 244 14.77 -13.87 -18.44
N MET A 245 14.65 -14.16 -19.73
CA MET A 245 14.16 -13.23 -20.77
C MET A 245 12.85 -12.50 -20.41
N TYR A 246 11.93 -13.15 -19.70
CA TYR A 246 10.61 -12.57 -19.36
C TYR A 246 10.35 -12.49 -17.85
N SER A 247 11.27 -13.00 -17.04
CA SER A 247 11.12 -13.05 -15.59
C SER A 247 12.48 -12.84 -14.93
N LYS A 248 12.64 -11.67 -14.32
CA LYS A 248 13.83 -11.33 -13.56
C LYS A 248 13.53 -11.31 -12.07
N ARG A 249 14.53 -11.63 -11.26
CA ARG A 249 14.52 -11.48 -9.81
C ARG A 249 15.88 -11.00 -9.34
N SER A 250 15.88 -9.86 -8.67
CA SER A 250 17.05 -9.23 -8.06
C SER A 250 16.83 -8.99 -6.57
N PHE A 251 17.92 -8.85 -5.84
CA PHE A 251 17.90 -8.60 -4.40
C PHE A 251 18.87 -7.47 -4.09
N VAL A 252 18.41 -6.50 -3.30
CA VAL A 252 19.21 -5.35 -2.89
C VAL A 252 19.27 -5.31 -1.36
N TYR A 253 20.49 -5.16 -0.85
CA TYR A 253 20.72 -4.91 0.56
C TYR A 253 20.95 -3.42 0.77
N VAL A 254 20.22 -2.82 1.72
CA VAL A 254 20.39 -1.42 2.09
C VAL A 254 20.94 -1.36 3.50
N ALA A 255 22.16 -0.81 3.65
CA ALA A 255 22.78 -0.71 4.96
C ALA A 255 22.07 0.33 5.85
N LYS A 256 22.27 0.22 7.16
CA LYS A 256 21.50 1.01 8.16
C LYS A 256 21.69 2.52 7.99
N ASP A 257 22.88 2.91 7.56
CA ASP A 257 23.42 4.25 7.42
C ASP A 257 23.18 4.89 6.05
N GLU A 258 22.66 4.14 5.07
CA GLU A 258 22.37 4.67 3.72
C GLU A 258 21.11 5.55 3.67
N ILE A 259 20.26 5.47 4.70
CA ILE A 259 18.98 6.20 4.73
C ILE A 259 19.09 7.45 5.60
N SER A 260 18.98 8.61 4.95
CA SER A 260 18.77 9.88 5.64
C SER A 260 17.38 9.93 6.28
N ARG A 261 17.35 10.08 7.62
CA ARG A 261 16.10 10.21 8.40
C ARG A 261 15.69 11.66 8.61
N GLU A 262 16.62 12.60 8.46
CA GLU A 262 16.37 14.03 8.61
C GLU A 262 15.91 14.58 7.26
N ARG A 263 14.59 14.74 7.12
CA ARG A 263 13.92 15.12 5.87
C ARG A 263 12.95 16.28 6.08
N PRO A 264 13.42 17.47 6.51
CA PRO A 264 12.55 18.62 6.84
C PRO A 264 11.64 19.05 5.69
N GLU A 265 12.09 18.87 4.45
CA GLU A 265 11.34 19.14 3.23
C GLU A 265 10.08 18.28 3.07
N THR A 266 10.00 17.14 3.78
CA THR A 266 8.86 16.22 3.76
C THR A 266 7.91 16.42 4.95
N GLU A 267 8.24 17.34 5.87
CA GLU A 267 7.42 17.64 7.04
C GLU A 267 6.20 18.51 6.71
N VAL A 268 5.29 17.97 5.90
CA VAL A 268 4.06 18.65 5.51
C VAL A 268 2.89 18.32 6.45
N THR A 269 1.83 19.13 6.38
CA THR A 269 0.55 18.85 7.02
C THR A 269 -0.20 17.73 6.28
N THR A 270 -0.97 16.92 7.01
CA THR A 270 -1.77 15.85 6.41
C THR A 270 -2.78 16.40 5.42
N LEU A 271 -2.75 15.87 4.19
CA LEU A 271 -3.75 16.17 3.17
C LEU A 271 -5.13 15.63 3.62
N LYS A 272 -6.07 16.52 3.90
CA LYS A 272 -7.44 16.15 4.30
C LYS A 272 -8.15 15.40 3.16
N GLY A 273 -8.91 14.37 3.52
CA GLY A 273 -9.65 13.56 2.55
C GLY A 273 -8.80 12.58 1.74
N SER A 274 -7.48 12.48 2.01
CA SER A 274 -6.56 11.63 1.24
C SER A 274 -6.99 10.17 1.13
N ARG A 275 -7.74 9.64 2.10
CA ARG A 275 -8.29 8.28 2.06
C ARG A 275 -9.13 8.01 0.80
N GLY A 276 -9.88 9.00 0.33
CA GLY A 276 -10.78 8.88 -0.81
C GLY A 276 -10.12 9.08 -2.18
N TYR A 277 -8.84 9.42 -2.25
CA TYR A 277 -8.11 9.55 -3.51
C TYR A 277 -7.30 8.29 -3.78
N HIS A 278 -7.46 7.71 -4.96
CA HIS A 278 -6.77 6.49 -5.32
C HIS A 278 -5.81 6.64 -6.51
N GLN A 279 -5.76 7.81 -7.15
CA GLN A 279 -4.73 8.15 -8.12
C GLN A 279 -4.20 9.54 -7.79
N ILE A 280 -2.88 9.65 -7.69
CA ILE A 280 -2.17 10.87 -7.31
C ILE A 280 -0.97 11.05 -8.26
N GLN A 281 -0.87 12.23 -8.85
CA GLN A 281 0.19 12.60 -9.79
C GLN A 281 0.85 13.91 -9.33
N VAL A 282 2.09 14.11 -9.78
CA VAL A 282 2.81 15.37 -9.59
C VAL A 282 2.12 16.49 -10.39
N ALA A 283 1.95 17.66 -9.77
CA ALA A 283 1.54 18.87 -10.48
C ALA A 283 2.67 19.91 -10.52
N ALA A 284 3.33 20.09 -9.38
CA ALA A 284 4.45 21.01 -9.13
C ALA A 284 4.97 20.71 -7.71
N PRO A 285 6.11 21.30 -7.29
CA PRO A 285 6.57 21.20 -5.91
C PRO A 285 5.46 21.51 -4.91
N TYR A 286 5.22 20.57 -3.99
CA TYR A 286 4.14 20.62 -2.99
C TYR A 286 2.71 20.71 -3.55
N LYS A 287 2.51 20.44 -4.85
CA LYS A 287 1.18 20.41 -5.50
C LYS A 287 0.96 19.06 -6.16
N LEU A 288 -0.18 18.45 -5.84
CA LEU A 288 -0.57 17.14 -6.34
C LEU A 288 -1.87 17.23 -7.14
N LYS A 289 -1.94 16.50 -8.25
CA LYS A 289 -3.19 16.20 -8.95
C LYS A 289 -3.77 14.94 -8.33
N VAL A 290 -5.04 14.97 -7.90
CA VAL A 290 -5.70 13.84 -7.24
C VAL A 290 -7.01 13.47 -7.92
N ARG A 291 -7.34 12.18 -7.86
CA ARG A 291 -8.59 11.62 -8.41
C ARG A 291 -9.17 10.56 -7.46
N ARG A 292 -10.49 10.42 -7.46
CA ARG A 292 -11.18 9.48 -6.55
C ARG A 292 -10.81 8.04 -6.83
N VAL A 293 -10.85 7.63 -8.09
CA VAL A 293 -10.41 6.30 -8.53
C VAL A 293 -9.45 6.43 -9.71
N SER A 294 -8.56 5.46 -9.87
CA SER A 294 -7.59 5.44 -10.97
C SER A 294 -8.29 5.26 -12.31
N CYS A 295 -7.67 5.68 -13.40
CA CYS A 295 -8.16 5.35 -14.73
C CYS A 295 -7.02 5.25 -15.73
N PHE A 296 -7.09 4.20 -16.54
CA PHE A 296 -6.19 3.87 -17.65
C PHE A 296 -7.01 3.55 -18.90
N CYS A 297 -8.13 4.24 -19.12
CA CYS A 297 -8.76 4.24 -20.45
C CYS A 297 -7.79 4.78 -21.51
N PHE A 298 -8.08 4.54 -22.79
CA PHE A 298 -7.20 4.92 -23.90
C PHE A 298 -6.68 6.38 -23.80
N PRO A 299 -7.52 7.42 -23.58
CA PRO A 299 -7.01 8.77 -23.37
C PRO A 299 -6.05 8.92 -22.16
N CYS A 300 -6.33 8.24 -21.05
CA CYS A 300 -5.47 8.29 -19.86
C CYS A 300 -4.11 7.60 -20.08
N LEU A 301 -4.07 6.51 -20.88
CA LEU A 301 -2.83 5.85 -21.29
C LEU A 301 -1.97 6.74 -22.20
N LEU A 302 -2.59 7.66 -22.94
CA LEU A 302 -1.91 8.69 -23.73
C LEU A 302 -1.57 9.95 -22.90
N ASN A 303 -1.63 9.87 -21.57
CA ASN A 303 -1.49 11.01 -20.65
C ASN A 303 -2.50 12.16 -20.86
N ASN A 304 -3.56 11.97 -21.67
CA ASN A 304 -4.63 12.92 -21.86
C ASN A 304 -5.77 12.69 -20.85
N ASN A 305 -5.49 13.03 -19.60
CA ASN A 305 -6.41 12.86 -18.47
C ASN A 305 -7.68 13.72 -18.57
N GLU A 306 -7.68 14.78 -19.39
CA GLU A 306 -8.83 15.67 -19.57
C GLU A 306 -9.93 15.02 -20.41
N MET A 307 -9.53 14.18 -21.36
CA MET A 307 -10.42 13.42 -22.25
C MET A 307 -10.77 12.04 -21.68
N CYS A 308 -10.69 11.86 -20.36
CA CYS A 308 -11.01 10.59 -19.70
C CYS A 308 -12.46 10.17 -20.00
N THR A 309 -12.65 9.04 -20.68
CA THR A 309 -13.98 8.51 -21.01
C THR A 309 -14.79 8.13 -19.77
N ASN A 310 -14.12 7.89 -18.65
CA ASN A 310 -14.73 7.53 -17.37
C ASN A 310 -14.77 8.71 -16.39
N ALA A 311 -14.69 9.96 -16.86
CA ALA A 311 -14.58 11.14 -16.01
C ALA A 311 -15.69 11.21 -14.95
N THR A 312 -16.93 10.89 -15.31
CA THR A 312 -18.07 10.87 -14.37
C THR A 312 -17.83 9.93 -13.20
N TYR A 313 -17.28 8.74 -13.48
CA TYR A 313 -16.99 7.71 -12.49
C TYR A 313 -15.74 8.03 -11.66
N THR A 314 -14.73 8.68 -12.26
CA THR A 314 -13.49 9.05 -11.58
C THR A 314 -13.59 10.28 -10.67
N GLY A 315 -14.76 10.94 -10.64
CA GLY A 315 -14.97 12.18 -9.91
C GLY A 315 -14.60 13.45 -10.69
N GLY A 316 -14.58 13.38 -12.02
CA GLY A 316 -14.33 14.49 -12.94
C GLY A 316 -12.86 14.65 -13.33
N LYS A 317 -12.49 15.90 -13.62
CA LYS A 317 -11.10 16.31 -13.87
C LYS A 317 -10.24 16.11 -12.61
N LEU A 318 -8.93 16.00 -12.81
CA LEU A 318 -7.98 15.92 -11.71
C LEU A 318 -8.06 17.18 -10.85
N GLU A 319 -8.29 17.02 -9.55
CA GLU A 319 -8.29 18.13 -8.60
C GLU A 319 -6.85 18.47 -8.20
N ILE A 320 -6.50 19.75 -8.10
CA ILE A 320 -5.21 20.17 -7.57
C ILE A 320 -5.31 20.34 -6.05
N LYS A 321 -4.39 19.73 -5.31
CA LYS A 321 -4.23 19.87 -3.86
C LYS A 321 -2.86 20.41 -3.52
N GLN A 322 -2.84 21.37 -2.60
CA GLN A 322 -1.62 21.95 -2.04
C GLN A 322 -1.23 21.23 -0.76
N LEU A 323 0.05 20.89 -0.62
CA LEU A 323 0.69 20.50 0.62
C LEU A 323 1.29 21.74 1.29
N SER A 324 1.16 21.85 2.60
CA SER A 324 1.73 22.95 3.38
C SER A 324 2.84 22.40 4.27
N LEU A 325 4.02 23.01 4.22
CA LEU A 325 5.10 22.71 5.16
C LEU A 325 4.65 23.08 6.58
N LYS A 326 5.03 22.26 7.56
CA LYS A 326 4.87 22.65 8.96
C LYS A 326 5.80 23.80 9.27
N ALA A 327 5.28 24.83 9.92
CA ALA A 327 6.13 25.85 10.52
C ALA A 327 7.14 25.16 11.46
N ILE A 328 8.43 25.47 11.28
CA ILE A 328 9.50 24.99 12.14
C ILE A 328 9.13 25.42 13.57
N ARG A 329 8.82 24.47 14.43
CA ARG A 329 8.69 24.76 15.86
C ARG A 329 10.11 25.01 16.36
N ASN A 330 10.45 26.26 16.67
CA ASN A 330 11.67 26.59 17.38
C ASN A 330 11.73 25.77 18.68
N VAL A 331 12.57 24.73 18.69
CA VAL A 331 12.69 23.79 19.81
C VAL A 331 13.32 24.45 21.04
N HIS A 332 13.90 25.65 20.90
CA HIS A 332 14.50 26.40 22.01
C HIS A 332 13.52 27.06 23.01
N ALA A 333 12.20 26.98 22.81
CA ALA A 333 11.25 27.61 23.73
C ALA A 333 10.82 26.73 24.93
N ARG A 334 11.32 25.49 25.06
CA ARG A 334 10.88 24.55 26.13
C ARG A 334 11.79 24.42 27.35
N ASN A 335 12.96 25.06 27.39
CA ASN A 335 13.87 25.01 28.56
C ASN A 335 13.85 26.29 29.43
N ARG A 336 12.73 27.01 29.50
CA ARG A 336 12.55 28.12 30.47
C ARG A 336 11.24 28.02 31.24
N LYS A 337 10.98 26.86 31.84
CA LYS A 337 10.04 26.70 32.98
C LYS A 337 10.50 25.50 33.79
N GLY A 338 11.40 25.75 34.73
CA GLY A 338 12.00 24.78 35.61
C GLY A 338 13.24 25.36 36.30
N GLU A 339 13.07 26.54 36.90
CA GLU A 339 13.82 26.95 38.10
C GLU A 339 12.89 26.73 39.30
#